data_AF-A0A9D1KHQ2-F1
#
_entry.id   AF-A0A9D1KHQ2-F1
#
_cell.length_a   1.000
_cell.length_b   1.000
_cell.length_c   1.000
_cell.angle_alpha   90.00
_cell.angle_beta   90.00
_cell.angle_gamma   90.00
#
_symmetry.space_group_name_H-M   'P 1'
#
loop_
_entity.id
_entity.type
_entity.pdbx_description
1 polymer ?
#
loop_
_entity_poly.entity_id
_entity_poly.type
_entity_poly.pdbx_seq_one_letter_code
_entity_poly.pdbx_strand_id
1 'polypeptide(L)'
;MIRKKKILVGVLAGMLCDLENADGQGTAQTAEQPELPAMKNNDQRKEFLETFCDWPVWFEVPQAAEVYYRYDLEDGCSLVICEYHYWASWKVKYGYGGEPECTGTREYLLTPEYHYLEDCRTNRTTMIEKLKEIQKKG
;
A
#
# COMPACT_ATOMS: atom_id res chain seq x y z
N MET A 1 -11.39 26.79 -42.75
CA MET A 1 -10.17 26.40 -42.00
C MET A 1 -10.27 26.64 -40.49
N ILE A 2 -10.85 27.75 -40.03
CA ILE A 2 -10.90 28.14 -38.60
C ILE A 2 -11.66 27.14 -37.71
N ARG A 3 -12.79 26.57 -38.18
CA ARG A 3 -13.58 25.60 -37.41
C ARG A 3 -12.80 24.31 -37.09
N LYS A 4 -12.07 23.75 -38.07
CA LYS A 4 -11.24 22.56 -37.88
C LYS A 4 -10.10 22.80 -36.88
N LYS A 5 -9.46 23.98 -36.93
CA LYS A 5 -8.42 24.37 -35.96
C LYS A 5 -8.98 24.51 -34.53
N LYS A 6 -10.18 25.10 -34.37
CA LYS A 6 -10.84 25.20 -33.06
C LYS A 6 -11.18 23.84 -32.46
N ILE A 7 -11.66 22.89 -33.28
CA ILE A 7 -11.93 21.52 -32.83
C ILE A 7 -10.64 20.85 -32.37
N LEU A 8 -9.56 20.95 -33.16
CA LEU A 8 -8.28 20.33 -32.80
C LEU A 8 -7.70 20.90 -31.50
N VAL A 9 -7.76 22.23 -31.32
CA VAL A 9 -7.31 22.88 -30.08
C VAL A 9 -8.17 22.47 -28.88
N GLY A 10 -9.49 22.30 -29.07
CA GLY A 10 -10.38 21.82 -28.02
C GLY A 10 -10.07 20.37 -27.59
N VAL A 11 -9.79 19.49 -28.56
CA VAL A 11 -9.39 18.09 -28.26
C VAL A 11 -8.03 18.05 -27.56
N LEU A 12 -7.06 18.83 -28.01
CA LEU A 12 -5.74 18.93 -27.37
C LEU A 12 -5.82 19.48 -25.94
N ALA A 13 -6.65 20.49 -25.70
CA ALA A 13 -6.87 21.03 -24.36
C ALA A 13 -7.53 20.00 -23.43
N GLY A 14 -8.47 19.19 -23.93
CA GLY A 14 -9.07 18.09 -23.18
C GLY A 14 -8.04 17.01 -22.81
N MET A 15 -7.23 16.56 -23.79
CA MET A 15 -6.16 15.58 -23.55
C MET A 15 -5.09 16.09 -22.58
N LEU A 16 -4.79 17.40 -22.60
CA LEU A 16 -3.87 18.01 -21.64
C LEU A 16 -4.46 17.99 -20.23
N CYS A 17 -5.73 18.35 -20.06
CA CYS A 17 -6.41 18.19 -18.77
C CYS A 17 -6.46 16.73 -18.31
N ASP A 18 -6.68 15.76 -19.22
CA ASP A 18 -6.69 14.34 -18.87
C ASP A 18 -5.29 13.84 -18.46
N LEU A 19 -4.21 14.37 -19.06
CA LEU A 19 -2.82 14.09 -18.66
C LEU A 19 -2.46 14.77 -17.33
N GLU A 20 -2.86 16.02 -17.12
CA GLU A 20 -2.68 16.74 -15.85
C GLU A 20 -3.46 16.06 -14.71
N ASN A 21 -4.63 15.49 -15.01
CA ASN A 21 -5.42 14.70 -14.06
C ASN A 21 -4.87 13.28 -13.89
N ALA A 22 -4.20 12.70 -14.89
CA ALA A 22 -3.49 11.43 -14.75
C ALA A 22 -2.24 11.59 -13.86
N ASP A 23 -1.54 12.72 -13.98
CA ASP A 23 -0.50 13.12 -13.02
C ASP A 23 -1.12 13.43 -11.63
N GLY A 24 -2.37 13.90 -11.58
CA GLY A 24 -3.14 14.15 -10.36
C GLY A 24 -3.77 12.92 -9.68
N GLN A 25 -3.87 11.78 -10.37
CA GLN A 25 -4.24 10.48 -9.78
C GLN A 25 -3.01 9.63 -9.39
N GLY A 26 -1.80 10.14 -9.66
CA GLY A 26 -0.52 9.57 -9.22
C GLY A 26 0.06 10.20 -7.94
N THR A 27 -0.61 11.19 -7.35
CA THR A 27 -0.18 11.81 -6.09
C THR A 27 -1.30 11.76 -5.07
N ALA A 28 -1.54 10.57 -4.50
CA ALA A 28 -1.93 10.54 -3.09
C ALA A 28 -0.93 11.44 -2.38
N GLN A 29 -1.41 12.49 -1.70
CA GLN A 29 -0.58 13.44 -0.97
C GLN A 29 0.47 12.64 -0.21
N THR A 30 1.70 12.65 -0.70
CA THR A 30 2.69 11.65 -0.28
C THR A 30 3.11 12.11 1.10
N ALA A 31 2.46 11.56 2.13
CA ALA A 31 3.06 11.52 3.45
C ALA A 31 4.50 11.05 3.22
N GLU A 32 5.46 11.84 3.67
CA GLU A 32 6.87 11.53 3.45
C GLU A 32 7.15 10.18 4.10
N GLN A 33 7.62 9.21 3.31
CA GLN A 33 7.93 7.88 3.83
C GLN A 33 8.99 8.03 4.94
N PRO A 34 8.76 7.48 6.14
CA PRO A 34 9.75 7.57 7.21
C PRO A 34 11.04 6.82 6.82
N GLU A 35 12.20 7.34 7.24
CA GLU A 35 13.48 6.67 7.02
C GLU A 35 13.51 5.27 7.64
N LEU A 36 14.20 4.33 7.00
CA LEU A 36 14.26 2.95 7.48
C LEU A 36 15.12 2.90 8.75
N PRO A 37 14.56 2.55 9.93
CA PRO A 37 15.33 2.55 11.16
C PRO A 37 16.41 1.47 11.13
N ALA A 38 17.56 1.72 11.77
CA ALA A 38 18.62 0.72 11.91
C ALA A 38 18.20 -0.38 12.91
N MET A 39 17.88 -1.57 12.40
CA MET A 39 17.37 -2.70 13.20
C MET A 39 18.42 -3.81 13.30
N LYS A 40 18.73 -4.25 14.52
CA LYS A 40 19.79 -5.24 14.79
C LYS A 40 19.26 -6.66 15.01
N ASN A 41 18.05 -6.81 15.54
CA ASN A 41 17.47 -8.12 15.86
C ASN A 41 16.08 -8.33 15.21
N ASN A 42 15.50 -9.52 15.39
CA ASN A 42 14.19 -9.84 14.79
C ASN A 42 13.04 -9.06 15.45
N ASP A 43 13.16 -8.73 16.73
CA ASP A 43 12.06 -8.10 17.46
C ASP A 43 11.90 -6.63 17.06
N GLN A 44 12.99 -5.91 16.84
CA GLN A 44 12.97 -4.57 16.25
C GLN A 44 12.36 -4.57 14.84
N ARG A 45 12.61 -5.63 14.05
CA ARG A 45 12.01 -5.79 12.71
C ARG A 45 10.52 -6.06 12.79
N LYS A 46 10.07 -6.85 13.77
CA LYS A 46 8.64 -7.03 14.02
C LYS A 46 7.99 -5.71 14.42
N GLU A 47 8.59 -5.01 15.37
CA GLU A 47 8.09 -3.72 15.86
C GLU A 47 7.92 -2.71 14.73
N PHE A 48 8.90 -2.57 13.85
CA PHE A 48 8.78 -1.74 12.65
C PHE A 48 7.63 -2.15 11.72
N LEU A 49 7.37 -3.45 11.56
CA LEU A 49 6.24 -3.93 10.74
C LEU A 49 4.89 -3.78 11.46
N GLU A 50 4.86 -3.49 12.76
CA GLU A 50 3.63 -3.13 13.49
C GLU A 50 3.30 -1.64 13.37
N THR A 51 4.27 -0.79 13.04
CA THR A 51 4.04 0.65 12.78
C THR A 51 3.59 0.92 11.34
N PHE A 52 2.95 -0.05 10.69
CA PHE A 52 2.59 0.04 9.27
C PHE A 52 1.54 1.13 8.99
N CYS A 53 0.72 1.48 9.99
CA CYS A 53 -0.23 2.59 9.87
C CYS A 53 0.43 3.97 9.74
N ASP A 54 1.71 4.08 10.13
CA ASP A 54 2.51 5.30 9.96
C ASP A 54 3.14 5.40 8.57
N TRP A 55 3.05 4.35 7.75
CA TRP A 55 3.55 4.37 6.38
C TRP A 55 2.58 5.12 5.46
N PRO A 56 3.06 5.60 4.31
CA PRO A 56 2.18 6.22 3.32
C PRO A 56 1.09 5.24 2.84
N VAL A 57 -0.14 5.74 2.77
CA VAL A 57 -1.26 5.01 2.14
C VAL A 57 -1.00 4.94 0.64
N TRP A 58 -1.00 3.72 0.10
CA TRP A 58 -0.85 3.45 -1.32
C TRP A 58 -2.17 3.58 -2.06
N PHE A 59 -3.21 2.89 -1.58
CA PHE A 59 -4.58 3.03 -2.03
C PHE A 59 -5.57 2.44 -1.02
N GLU A 60 -6.84 2.79 -1.21
CA GLU A 60 -7.95 2.29 -0.40
C GLU A 60 -8.97 1.57 -1.29
N VAL A 61 -9.63 0.56 -0.74
CA VAL A 61 -10.77 -0.12 -1.35
C VAL A 61 -11.97 -0.01 -0.39
N PRO A 62 -12.71 1.11 -0.41
CA PRO A 62 -13.78 1.36 0.56
C PRO A 62 -14.87 0.28 0.55
N GLN A 63 -15.17 -0.29 -0.62
CA GLN A 63 -16.18 -1.34 -0.80
C GLN A 63 -15.81 -2.64 -0.09
N ALA A 64 -14.51 -2.88 0.13
CA ALA A 64 -14.00 -4.04 0.86
C ALA A 64 -13.54 -3.68 2.27
N ALA A 65 -13.64 -2.41 2.67
CA ALA A 65 -13.07 -1.87 3.90
C ALA A 65 -11.59 -2.22 4.06
N GLU A 66 -10.81 -2.05 2.99
CA GLU A 66 -9.37 -2.32 2.95
C GLU A 66 -8.57 -1.03 2.73
N VAL A 67 -7.46 -0.90 3.47
CA VAL A 67 -6.48 0.18 3.32
C VAL A 67 -5.11 -0.45 3.12
N TYR A 68 -4.39 -0.05 2.07
CA TYR A 68 -3.07 -0.59 1.73
C TYR A 68 -1.99 0.43 2.05
N TYR A 69 -1.10 0.08 2.97
CA TYR A 69 0.07 0.86 3.38
C TYR A 69 1.31 0.33 2.68
N ARG A 70 2.14 1.20 2.11
CA ARG A 70 3.33 0.81 1.33
C ARG A 70 4.59 1.44 1.88
N TYR A 71 5.65 0.64 1.92
CA TYR A 71 6.99 1.06 2.28
C TYR A 71 7.99 0.57 1.22
N ASP A 72 8.59 1.50 0.48
CA ASP A 72 9.58 1.23 -0.56
C ASP A 72 10.98 1.04 0.03
N LEU A 73 11.66 -0.01 -0.42
CA LEU A 73 13.02 -0.37 -0.02
C LEU A 73 14.04 0.06 -1.08
N GLU A 74 15.29 0.19 -0.67
CA GLU A 74 16.40 0.69 -1.52
C GLU A 74 16.72 -0.21 -2.72
N ASP A 75 16.40 -1.51 -2.65
CA ASP A 75 16.64 -2.46 -3.74
C ASP A 75 15.49 -2.53 -4.75
N GLY A 76 14.51 -1.62 -4.64
CA GLY A 76 13.33 -1.54 -5.50
C GLY A 76 12.20 -2.48 -5.12
N CYS A 77 12.36 -3.32 -4.08
CA CYS A 77 11.24 -4.04 -3.50
C CYS A 77 10.35 -3.10 -2.65
N SER A 78 9.09 -3.48 -2.45
CA SER A 78 8.19 -2.77 -1.55
C SER A 78 7.51 -3.72 -0.58
N LEU A 79 7.43 -3.31 0.69
CA LEU A 79 6.60 -3.93 1.70
C LEU A 79 5.22 -3.31 1.63
N VAL A 80 4.18 -4.14 1.57
CA VAL A 80 2.79 -3.66 1.60
C VAL A 80 2.02 -4.43 2.67
N ILE A 81 1.33 -3.70 3.54
CA ILE A 81 0.42 -4.26 4.53
C ILE A 81 -0.97 -3.72 4.25
N CYS A 82 -1.91 -4.63 4.04
CA CYS A 82 -3.32 -4.34 3.89
C CYS A 82 -3.99 -4.52 5.25
N GLU A 83 -4.58 -3.47 5.80
CA GLU A 83 -5.51 -3.56 6.91
C GLU A 83 -6.94 -3.72 6.36
N TYR A 84 -7.69 -4.70 6.86
CA TYR A 84 -9.07 -4.94 6.42
C TYR A 84 -10.01 -5.21 7.58
N HIS A 85 -11.24 -4.75 7.46
CA HIS A 85 -12.29 -4.99 8.45
C HIS A 85 -13.13 -6.22 8.08
N TYR A 86 -13.52 -7.00 9.08
CA TYR A 86 -14.41 -8.14 8.91
C TYR A 86 -15.33 -8.36 10.10
N TRP A 87 -16.45 -9.01 9.85
CA TRP A 87 -17.45 -9.32 10.88
C TRP A 87 -17.30 -10.74 11.43
N ALA A 88 -16.93 -10.87 12.70
CA ALA A 88 -16.84 -12.14 13.40
C ALA A 88 -18.22 -12.62 13.89
N SER A 89 -19.04 -13.13 12.97
CA SER A 89 -20.42 -13.57 13.24
C SER A 89 -20.56 -14.57 14.39
N TRP A 90 -19.54 -15.39 14.62
CA TRP A 90 -19.52 -16.35 15.72
C TRP A 90 -19.50 -15.69 17.10
N LYS A 91 -18.87 -14.51 17.27
CA LYS A 91 -18.87 -13.77 18.55
C LYS A 91 -20.31 -13.42 18.98
N VAL A 92 -21.12 -12.98 18.01
CA VAL A 92 -22.54 -12.69 18.20
C VAL A 92 -23.31 -13.98 18.47
N LYS A 93 -23.10 -15.01 17.65
CA LYS A 93 -23.83 -16.28 17.73
C LYS A 93 -23.66 -16.99 19.07
N TYR A 94 -22.46 -16.96 19.64
CA TYR A 94 -22.12 -17.71 20.84
C TYR A 94 -22.04 -16.84 22.10
N GLY A 95 -22.45 -15.56 22.02
CA GLY A 95 -22.61 -14.69 23.19
C GLY A 95 -21.30 -14.41 23.95
N TYR A 96 -20.16 -14.41 23.26
CA TYR A 96 -18.84 -14.19 23.89
C TYR A 96 -18.62 -12.76 24.42
N GLY A 97 -19.56 -11.83 24.18
CA GLY A 97 -19.40 -10.42 24.50
C GLY A 97 -18.33 -9.73 23.62
N GLY A 98 -18.33 -8.40 23.62
CA GLY A 98 -17.38 -7.58 22.84
C GLY A 98 -17.84 -7.24 21.42
N GLU A 99 -17.05 -6.39 20.75
CA GLU A 99 -17.37 -5.93 19.40
C GLU A 99 -17.13 -7.05 18.36
N PRO A 100 -18.14 -7.33 17.51
CA PRO A 100 -18.03 -8.32 16.43
C PRO A 100 -17.24 -7.78 15.23
N GLU A 101 -17.10 -6.47 15.13
CA GLU A 101 -16.22 -5.82 14.17
C GLU A 101 -14.76 -6.11 14.56
N CYS A 102 -14.01 -6.64 13.61
CA CYS A 102 -12.64 -7.07 13.80
C CYS A 102 -11.77 -6.52 12.67
N THR A 103 -10.51 -6.27 13.00
CA THR A 103 -9.49 -5.86 12.02
C THR A 103 -8.51 -7.01 11.81
N GLY A 104 -8.09 -7.21 10.57
CA GLY A 104 -7.07 -8.17 10.18
C GLY A 104 -6.07 -7.54 9.23
N THR A 105 -4.95 -8.23 9.01
CA THR A 105 -3.90 -7.78 8.11
C THR A 105 -3.56 -8.82 7.04
N ARG A 106 -3.18 -8.37 5.85
CA ARG A 106 -2.53 -9.18 4.81
C ARG A 106 -1.22 -8.53 4.41
N GLU A 107 -0.23 -9.37 4.15
CA GLU A 107 1.15 -8.95 3.95
C GLU A 107 1.58 -9.29 2.53
N TYR A 108 2.25 -8.35 1.85
CA TYR A 108 2.73 -8.49 0.48
C TYR A 108 4.17 -7.97 0.37
N LEU A 109 4.98 -8.67 -0.41
CA LEU A 109 6.35 -8.27 -0.76
C LEU A 109 6.45 -8.14 -2.27
N LEU A 110 6.42 -6.91 -2.77
CA LEU A 110 6.47 -6.60 -4.19
C LEU A 110 7.92 -6.58 -4.65
N THR A 111 8.23 -7.31 -5.71
CA THR A 111 9.52 -7.22 -6.42
C THR A 111 9.40 -6.23 -7.57
N PRO A 112 10.50 -5.65 -8.09
CA PRO A 112 10.42 -4.73 -9.25
C PRO A 112 9.73 -5.31 -10.49
N GLU A 113 9.72 -6.64 -10.64
CA GLU A 113 9.18 -7.36 -11.80
C GLU A 113 7.80 -8.01 -11.53
N TYR A 114 7.16 -7.66 -10.42
CA TYR A 114 5.84 -8.23 -10.10
C TYR A 114 4.77 -7.82 -11.12
N HIS A 115 3.79 -8.71 -11.33
CA HIS A 115 2.69 -8.47 -12.28
C HIS A 115 1.34 -8.29 -11.57
N TYR A 116 1.02 -9.14 -10.60
CA TYR A 116 -0.21 -9.04 -9.81
C TYR A 116 0.09 -8.96 -8.31
N LEU A 117 -0.71 -8.18 -7.58
CA LEU A 117 -0.55 -8.01 -6.14
C LEU A 117 -0.70 -9.31 -5.37
N GLU A 118 -1.68 -10.15 -5.73
CA GLU A 118 -1.94 -11.40 -5.02
C GLU A 118 -0.77 -12.41 -5.15
N ASP A 119 -0.01 -12.35 -6.25
CA ASP A 119 1.21 -13.17 -6.43
C ASP A 119 2.32 -12.76 -5.45
N CYS A 120 2.26 -11.54 -4.92
CA CYS A 120 3.22 -11.01 -3.96
C CYS A 120 2.86 -11.34 -2.51
N ARG A 121 1.74 -12.04 -2.28
CA ARG A 121 1.26 -12.34 -0.93
C ARG A 121 2.30 -13.16 -0.17
N THR A 122 2.60 -12.69 1.03
CA THR A 122 3.67 -13.22 1.85
C THR A 122 3.26 -13.33 3.30
N ASN A 123 4.24 -13.50 4.19
CA ASN A 123 4.03 -13.49 5.62
C ASN A 123 5.09 -12.64 6.34
N ARG A 124 4.79 -12.31 7.60
CA ARG A 124 5.68 -11.60 8.52
C ARG A 124 7.12 -12.12 8.55
N THR A 125 7.33 -13.43 8.53
CA THR A 125 8.68 -14.02 8.57
C THR A 125 9.48 -13.65 7.32
N THR A 126 8.88 -13.75 6.15
CA THR A 126 9.53 -13.37 4.88
C THR A 126 9.87 -11.88 4.84
N MET A 127 8.97 -11.00 5.33
CA MET A 127 9.25 -9.56 5.41
C MET A 127 10.44 -9.26 6.34
N ILE A 128 10.54 -9.95 7.48
CA ILE A 128 11.67 -9.82 8.40
C ILE A 128 12.99 -10.26 7.73
N GLU A 129 12.99 -11.37 7.00
CA GLU A 129 14.17 -11.81 6.25
C GLU A 129 14.55 -10.81 5.16
N LYS A 130 13.57 -10.19 4.49
CA LYS A 130 13.84 -9.12 3.52
C LYS A 130 14.50 -7.91 4.18
N LEU A 131 13.98 -7.45 5.31
CA LEU A 131 14.58 -6.35 6.07
C LEU A 131 16.01 -6.66 6.53
N LYS A 132 16.31 -7.91 6.89
CA LYS A 132 17.69 -8.34 7.18
C LYS A 132 18.60 -8.26 5.96
N GLU A 133 18.10 -8.62 4.79
CA GLU A 133 18.87 -8.58 3.54
C GLU A 133 19.30 -7.15 3.21
N ILE A 134 18.36 -6.20 3.27
CA ILE A 134 18.61 -4.77 3.00
C ILE A 134 19.68 -4.21 3.94
N GLN A 135 19.51 -4.43 5.25
CA GLN A 135 20.42 -3.89 6.27
C GLN A 135 21.77 -4.62 6.40
N LYS A 136 21.99 -5.70 5.64
CA LYS A 136 23.31 -6.32 5.48
C LYS A 136 24.06 -5.77 4.28
N LYS A 137 23.36 -5.20 3.31
CA LYS A 137 23.91 -4.68 2.06
C LYS A 137 24.31 -3.20 2.16
N GLY A 138 23.63 -2.43 3.00
CA GLY A 138 24.05 -1.08 3.43
C GLY A 138 25.06 -1.13 4.57
#